data_AF-A0A0M0HI61-F1
#
_entry.id   AF-A0A0M0HI61-F1
#
_cell.length_a   1.000
_cell.length_b   1.000
_cell.length_c   1.000
_cell.angle_alpha   90.00
_cell.angle_beta   90.00
_cell.angle_gamma   90.00
#
_symmetry.space_group_name_H-M   'P 1'
#
loop_
_entity.id
_entity.type
_entity.pdbx_description
1 polymer ?
#
loop_
_entity_poly.entity_id
_entity_poly.type
_entity_poly.pdbx_seq_one_letter_code
_entity_poly.pdbx_strand_id
1 'polypeptide(L)'
;IKLKYYLPKAIGLFILLWIPAIGQPIGPVLWFLFSAWMLSIPYADYLFDNHKVPFPTMRDALKVKRGKSLSFGSLVMVCTMPPILNLFVMPVAVCGATAMWVDQYRD
;
A
#
# COMPACT_ATOMS: atom_id res chain seq x y z
N ILE A 1 10.65 9.08 7.66
CA ILE A 1 9.51 8.71 8.56
C ILE A 1 8.81 7.44 8.08
N LYS A 2 8.53 7.29 6.77
CA LYS A 2 7.89 6.08 6.20
C LYS A 2 8.61 4.78 6.50
N LEU A 3 9.95 4.77 6.40
CA LEU A 3 10.77 3.59 6.71
C LEU A 3 10.64 3.16 8.19
N LYS A 4 10.60 4.13 9.13
CA LYS A 4 10.36 3.86 10.56
C LYS A 4 8.96 3.28 10.84
N TYR A 5 7.98 3.55 9.98
CA TYR A 5 6.65 2.96 10.07
C TYR A 5 6.58 1.55 9.46
N TYR A 6 7.34 1.32 8.39
CA TYR A 6 7.44 0.03 7.69
C TYR A 6 8.21 -1.02 8.50
N LEU A 7 9.41 -0.66 8.96
CA LEU A 7 10.39 -1.58 9.52
C LEU A 7 9.87 -2.41 10.70
N PRO A 8 9.22 -1.85 11.74
CA PRO A 8 8.72 -2.65 12.87
C PRO A 8 7.59 -3.61 12.45
N LYS A 9 6.77 -3.25 11.46
CA LYS A 9 5.68 -4.10 10.97
C LYS A 9 6.21 -5.24 10.10
N ALA A 10 7.19 -4.95 9.24
CA ALA A 10 7.85 -5.94 8.41
C ALA A 10 8.60 -6.96 9.27
N ILE A 11 9.31 -6.51 10.30
CA ILE A 11 10.00 -7.39 11.26
C ILE A 11 8.99 -8.25 12.03
N GLY A 12 7.87 -7.69 12.49
CA GLY A 12 6.82 -8.46 13.16
C GLY A 12 6.22 -9.55 12.27
N LEU A 13 5.93 -9.23 11.00
CA LEU A 13 5.47 -10.23 10.03
C LEU A 13 6.54 -11.27 9.72
N PHE A 14 7.80 -10.85 9.62
CA PHE A 14 8.92 -11.74 9.37
C PHE A 14 9.06 -12.77 10.50
N ILE A 15 8.98 -12.34 11.75
CA ILE A 15 9.01 -13.26 12.91
C ILE A 15 7.79 -14.19 12.89
N LEU A 16 6.61 -13.70 12.50
CA LEU A 16 5.40 -14.51 12.41
C LEU A 16 5.54 -15.66 11.38
N LEU A 17 6.25 -15.43 10.27
CA LEU A 17 6.51 -16.45 9.24
C LEU A 17 7.40 -17.60 9.76
N TRP A 18 8.18 -17.37 10.82
CA TRP A 18 9.02 -18.39 11.45
C TRP A 18 8.26 -19.30 12.43
N ILE A 19 7.01 -18.98 12.76
CA ILE A 19 6.18 -19.82 13.64
C ILE A 19 5.63 -20.99 12.81
N PRO A 20 6.06 -22.24 13.06
CA PRO A 20 5.56 -23.41 12.33
C PRO A 20 4.04 -23.59 12.55
N ALA A 21 3.36 -24.16 11.57
CA ALA A 21 1.90 -24.36 11.49
C ALA A 21 1.01 -23.10 11.37
N ILE A 22 1.32 -21.99 12.04
CA ILE A 22 0.51 -20.75 11.99
C ILE A 22 1.03 -19.77 10.94
N GLY A 23 2.34 -19.60 10.87
CA GLY A 23 3.00 -18.65 9.96
C GLY A 23 2.88 -19.03 8.48
N GLN A 24 2.83 -20.33 8.17
CA GLN A 24 2.79 -20.83 6.79
C GLN A 24 1.46 -20.54 6.06
N PRO A 25 0.27 -20.79 6.65
CA PRO A 25 -1.00 -20.45 6.00
C PRO A 25 -1.36 -18.97 6.10
N ILE A 26 -1.10 -18.31 7.24
CA ILE A 26 -1.55 -16.94 7.50
C ILE A 26 -0.51 -15.90 7.00
N GLY A 27 0.77 -16.26 7.04
CA GLY A 27 1.86 -15.36 6.69
C GLY A 27 1.79 -14.82 5.27
N PRO A 28 1.58 -15.64 4.22
CA PRO A 28 1.44 -15.15 2.85
C PRO A 28 0.28 -14.15 2.67
N VAL A 29 -0.85 -14.39 3.33
CA VAL A 29 -2.02 -13.50 3.28
C VAL A 29 -1.74 -12.17 3.98
N LEU A 30 -1.18 -12.22 5.19
CA LEU A 30 -0.81 -11.00 5.91
C LEU A 30 0.29 -10.23 5.18
N TRP A 31 1.26 -10.94 4.60
CA TRP A 31 2.33 -10.35 3.82
C TRP A 31 1.77 -9.65 2.59
N PHE A 32 0.85 -10.30 1.88
CA PHE A 32 0.15 -9.71 0.75
C PHE A 32 -0.58 -8.43 1.16
N LEU A 33 -1.40 -8.46 2.22
CA LEU A 33 -2.14 -7.28 2.69
C LEU A 33 -1.21 -6.15 3.13
N PHE A 34 -0.10 -6.50 3.79
CA PHE A 34 0.91 -5.54 4.20
C PHE A 34 1.61 -4.90 3.01
N SER A 35 2.03 -5.70 2.02
CA SER A 35 2.65 -5.23 0.79
C SER A 35 1.71 -4.38 -0.04
N ALA A 36 0.44 -4.76 -0.17
CA ALA A 36 -0.60 -3.96 -0.82
C ALA A 36 -0.77 -2.59 -0.13
N TRP A 37 -0.90 -2.58 1.20
CA TRP A 37 -0.96 -1.34 1.96
C TRP A 37 0.30 -0.48 1.77
N MET A 38 1.49 -1.09 1.78
CA MET A 38 2.74 -0.37 1.56
C MET A 38 2.87 0.20 0.15
N LEU A 39 2.43 -0.51 -0.88
CA LEU A 39 2.41 -0.02 -2.25
C LEU A 39 1.49 1.20 -2.40
N SER A 40 0.37 1.25 -1.67
CA SER A 40 -0.53 2.40 -1.74
C SER A 40 0.08 3.71 -1.23
N ILE A 41 1.03 3.65 -0.27
CA ILE A 41 1.56 4.83 0.41
C ILE A 41 2.38 5.74 -0.52
N PRO A 42 3.40 5.28 -1.27
CA PRO A 42 4.17 6.14 -2.16
C PRO A 42 3.33 6.83 -3.25
N TYR A 43 2.36 6.10 -3.83
CA TYR A 43 1.49 6.67 -4.86
C TYR A 43 0.49 7.67 -4.30
N ALA A 44 -0.08 7.42 -3.11
CA ALA A 44 -0.92 8.38 -2.43
C ALA A 44 -0.12 9.61 -1.99
N ASP A 45 1.09 9.42 -1.48
CA ASP A 45 1.95 10.51 -1.01
C ASP A 45 2.28 11.50 -2.11
N TYR A 46 2.47 11.05 -3.35
CA TYR A 46 2.64 11.97 -4.49
C TYR A 46 1.47 12.95 -4.64
N LEU A 47 0.23 12.52 -4.35
CA LEU A 47 -0.98 13.34 -4.49
C LEU A 47 -1.20 14.24 -3.28
N PHE A 48 -0.93 13.72 -2.08
CA PHE A 48 -1.04 14.46 -0.83
C PHE A 48 0.09 15.51 -0.68
N ASP A 49 1.29 15.24 -1.19
CA ASP A 49 2.42 16.16 -1.23
C ASP A 49 2.16 17.33 -2.19
N ASN A 50 1.44 17.11 -3.31
CA ASN A 50 0.98 18.20 -4.17
C ASN A 50 0.10 19.22 -3.42
N HIS A 51 -0.59 18.78 -2.38
CA HIS A 51 -1.40 19.61 -1.49
C HIS A 51 -0.68 19.98 -0.17
N LYS A 52 0.62 19.67 -0.05
CA LYS A 52 1.47 19.92 1.13
C LYS A 52 0.92 19.33 2.43
N VAL A 53 0.20 18.21 2.35
CA VAL A 53 -0.38 17.54 3.52
C VAL A 53 0.70 16.75 4.27
N PRO A 54 0.86 16.91 5.60
CA PRO A 54 1.83 16.15 6.36
C PRO A 54 1.58 14.63 6.30
N PHE A 55 2.65 13.83 6.23
CA PHE A 55 2.59 12.37 6.21
C PHE A 55 1.70 11.71 7.30
N PRO A 56 1.67 12.18 8.57
CA PRO A 56 0.76 11.63 9.59
C PRO A 56 -0.71 11.77 9.19
N THR A 57 -1.08 12.94 8.67
CA THR A 57 -2.44 13.27 8.23
C THR A 57 -2.84 12.43 7.01
N MET A 58 -1.95 12.29 6.03
CA MET A 58 -2.16 11.39 4.88
C MET A 58 -2.40 9.96 5.35
N ARG A 59 -1.54 9.44 6.23
CA ARG A 59 -1.65 8.07 6.75
C ARG A 59 -3.00 7.86 7.42
N ASP A 60 -3.45 8.81 8.22
CA ASP A 60 -4.72 8.68 8.94
C ASP A 60 -5.93 8.80 7.99
N ALA A 61 -5.84 9.64 6.95
CA ALA A 61 -6.82 9.70 5.86
C ALA A 61 -6.91 8.37 5.07
N LEU A 62 -5.78 7.71 4.79
CA LEU A 62 -5.74 6.37 4.18
C LEU A 62 -6.29 5.29 5.12
N LYS A 63 -6.10 5.45 6.45
CA LYS A 63 -6.64 4.50 7.44
C LYS A 63 -8.15 4.53 7.52
N VAL A 64 -8.76 5.72 7.42
CA VAL A 64 -10.22 5.89 7.41
C VAL A 64 -10.83 5.10 6.25
N LYS A 65 -10.21 5.15 5.06
CA LYS A 65 -10.63 4.41 3.86
C LYS A 65 -9.71 3.21 3.58
N ARG A 66 -9.45 2.41 4.63
CA ARG A 66 -8.53 1.25 4.58
C ARG A 66 -8.86 0.26 3.47
N GLY A 67 -10.14 -0.07 3.28
CA GLY A 67 -10.58 -1.02 2.24
C GLY A 67 -10.26 -0.53 0.82
N LYS A 68 -10.44 0.77 0.55
CA LYS A 68 -10.11 1.37 -0.76
C LYS A 68 -8.59 1.44 -0.97
N SER A 69 -7.84 1.84 0.06
CA SER A 69 -6.37 1.89 -0.01
C SER A 69 -5.76 0.49 -0.22
N LEU A 70 -6.30 -0.53 0.45
CA LEU A 70 -5.89 -1.92 0.29
C LEU A 70 -6.26 -2.49 -1.09
N SER A 71 -7.46 -2.24 -1.58
CA SER A 71 -7.86 -2.71 -2.93
C SER A 71 -7.04 -2.05 -4.03
N PHE A 72 -6.78 -0.75 -3.94
CA PHE A 72 -5.86 -0.05 -4.84
C PHE A 72 -4.46 -0.68 -4.81
N GLY A 73 -3.87 -0.82 -3.62
CA GLY A 73 -2.56 -1.44 -3.45
C GLY A 73 -2.50 -2.89 -3.92
N SER A 74 -3.59 -3.65 -3.74
CA SER A 74 -3.68 -5.05 -4.18
C SER A 74 -3.75 -5.14 -5.70
N LEU A 75 -4.51 -4.26 -6.37
CA LEU A 75 -4.55 -4.19 -7.83
C LEU A 75 -3.19 -3.85 -8.40
N VAL A 76 -2.53 -2.82 -7.86
CA VAL A 76 -1.16 -2.45 -8.25
C VAL A 76 -0.21 -3.64 -8.07
N MET A 77 -0.32 -4.37 -6.96
CA MET A 77 0.53 -5.52 -6.68
C MET A 77 0.26 -6.73 -7.58
N VAL A 78 -0.99 -6.94 -8.00
CA VAL A 78 -1.30 -7.98 -9.00
C VAL A 78 -0.78 -7.55 -10.37
N CYS A 79 -0.86 -6.27 -10.72
CA CYS A 79 -0.29 -5.74 -11.96
C CYS A 79 1.25 -5.79 -12.02
N THR A 80 1.95 -5.85 -10.88
CA THR A 80 3.41 -6.06 -10.88
C THR A 80 3.82 -7.51 -11.10
N MET A 81 2.92 -8.49 -10.94
CA MET A 81 3.26 -9.91 -11.11
C MET A 81 3.63 -10.27 -12.56
N PRO A 82 2.89 -9.82 -13.59
CA PRO A 82 3.30 -10.04 -14.98
C PRO A 82 4.43 -9.07 -15.36
N PRO A 83 5.55 -9.55 -15.91
CA PRO A 83 6.72 -8.72 -16.21
C PRO A 83 6.42 -7.62 -17.24
N ILE A 84 5.54 -7.89 -18.21
CA ILE A 84 5.13 -6.93 -19.24
C ILE A 84 4.32 -5.77 -18.62
N LEU A 85 3.40 -6.07 -17.71
CA LEU A 85 2.59 -5.04 -17.02
C LEU A 85 3.43 -4.23 -16.03
N ASN A 86 4.42 -4.85 -15.40
CA ASN A 86 5.30 -4.18 -14.44
C ASN A 86 6.01 -2.96 -15.05
N LEU A 87 6.37 -3.01 -16.34
CA LEU A 87 6.94 -1.85 -17.07
C LEU A 87 6.03 -0.61 -17.07
N PHE A 88 4.72 -0.83 -17.07
CA PHE A 88 3.70 0.22 -17.09
C PHE A 88 3.05 0.45 -15.73
N VAL A 89 3.46 -0.28 -14.70
CA VAL A 89 2.77 -0.23 -13.40
C VAL A 89 2.90 1.15 -12.76
N MET A 90 4.02 1.83 -12.94
CA MET A 90 4.25 3.14 -12.37
C MET A 90 3.26 4.18 -12.92
N PRO A 91 3.14 4.40 -14.26
CA PRO A 91 2.15 5.35 -14.78
C PRO A 91 0.70 4.90 -14.48
N VAL A 92 0.39 3.61 -14.57
CA VAL A 92 -0.96 3.09 -14.27
C VAL A 92 -1.35 3.33 -12.80
N ALA A 93 -0.43 3.08 -11.88
CA ALA A 93 -0.65 3.30 -10.46
C ALA A 93 -0.81 4.80 -10.14
N VAL A 94 -0.06 5.69 -10.80
CA VAL A 94 -0.23 7.15 -10.65
C VAL A 94 -1.61 7.59 -11.13
N CYS A 95 -2.05 7.13 -12.31
CA CYS A 95 -3.41 7.40 -12.82
C CYS A 95 -4.49 6.86 -11.87
N GLY A 96 -4.35 5.62 -11.41
CA GLY A 96 -5.29 5.00 -10.48
C GLY A 96 -5.35 5.69 -9.12
N ALA A 97 -4.20 6.12 -8.58
CA ALA A 97 -4.15 6.88 -7.34
C ALA A 97 -4.84 8.25 -7.51
N THR A 98 -4.64 8.91 -8.66
CA THR A 98 -5.29 10.19 -8.97
C THR A 98 -6.81 10.02 -9.07
N ALA A 99 -7.28 8.96 -9.75
CA ALA A 99 -8.70 8.63 -9.79
C ALA A 99 -9.28 8.36 -8.39
N MET A 100 -8.56 7.62 -7.55
CA MET A 100 -8.93 7.40 -6.15
C MET A 100 -8.99 8.71 -5.36
N TRP A 101 -8.05 9.62 -5.58
CA TRP A 101 -8.05 10.95 -4.95
C TRP A 101 -9.28 11.77 -5.34
N VAL A 102 -9.58 11.86 -6.63
CA VAL A 102 -10.73 12.63 -7.14
C VAL A 102 -12.05 12.09 -6.59
N ASP A 103 -12.21 10.76 -6.53
CA ASP A 103 -13.45 10.13 -6.07
C ASP A 103 -13.63 10.18 -4.54
N GLN A 104 -12.54 10.31 -3.77
CA GLN A 104 -12.58 10.04 -2.32
C GLN A 104 -12.00 11.13 -1.41
N TYR A 105 -11.21 12.06 -1.93
CA TYR A 105 -10.45 13.02 -1.12
C TYR A 105 -10.54 14.46 -1.61
N ARG A 106 -11.18 14.70 -2.77
CA ARG A 106 -11.34 16.05 -3.33
C ARG A 106 -12.39 16.89 -2.58
N ASP A 107 -13.41 16.23 -2.01
CA ASP A 107 -14.48 16.83 -1.20
C ASP A 107 -14.30 16.46 0.28
#